data_AF-A0A843GMX4-F1
#
_entry.id   AF-A0A843GMX4-F1
#
_cell.length_a   1.000
_cell.length_b   1.000
_cell.length_c   1.000
_cell.angle_alpha   90.00
_cell.angle_beta   90.00
_cell.angle_gamma   90.00
#
_symmetry.space_group_name_H-M   'P 1'
#
loop_
_entity.id
_entity.type
_entity.pdbx_description
1 polymer ?
#
loop_
_entity_poly.entity_id
_entity_poly.type
_entity_poly.pdbx_seq_one_letter_code
_entity_poly.pdbx_strand_id
1 'polypeptide(L)'
;MVPTPASNQIAVLNPTIGEEQYAIIEEALKLDSTIDEACMLAGISMSSYYKHRDKNPDFARRMDIARQYPKLVARAAVQRRIRQ
;
A
#
# COMPACT_ATOMS: atom_id res chain seq x y z
N MET A 1 13.95 34.04 18.60
CA MET A 1 14.40 32.98 17.67
C MET A 1 13.66 31.71 18.05
N VAL A 2 12.70 31.29 17.24
CA VAL A 2 12.03 29.99 17.37
C VAL A 2 12.95 28.94 16.70
N PRO A 3 13.30 27.83 17.35
CA PRO A 3 13.98 26.75 16.67
C PRO A 3 13.00 26.06 15.72
N THR A 4 13.34 26.10 14.43
CA THR A 4 12.73 25.34 13.35
C THR A 4 12.64 23.85 13.73
N PRO A 5 11.50 23.17 13.57
CA PRO A 5 11.42 21.74 13.87
C PRO A 5 12.38 21.01 12.95
N ALA A 6 13.33 20.33 13.58
CA ALA A 6 14.36 19.52 12.95
C ALA A 6 13.71 18.58 11.94
N SER A 7 14.19 18.66 10.70
CA SER A 7 13.89 17.75 9.62
C SER A 7 13.93 16.32 10.14
N ASN A 8 12.76 15.70 10.08
CA ASN A 8 12.51 14.34 10.52
C ASN A 8 13.54 13.41 9.86
N GLN A 9 14.18 12.59 10.68
CA GLN A 9 15.29 11.73 10.30
C GLN A 9 14.82 10.79 9.19
N ILE A 10 15.44 10.90 8.02
CA ILE A 10 15.28 9.92 6.95
C ILE A 10 15.94 8.63 7.46
N ALA A 11 15.12 7.72 7.99
CA ALA A 11 15.53 6.43 8.49
C ALA A 11 16.05 5.57 7.32
N VAL A 12 17.36 5.66 7.06
CA VAL A 12 18.08 4.73 6.18
C VAL A 12 18.63 3.61 7.07
N LEU A 13 17.78 2.70 7.52
CA LEU A 13 18.21 1.50 8.27
C LEU A 13 17.30 0.32 7.87
N ASN A 14 17.78 -0.52 6.94
CA ASN A 14 17.15 -1.72 6.37
C ASN A 14 15.89 -1.50 5.48
N PRO A 15 15.82 -2.08 4.26
CA PRO A 15 14.69 -1.92 3.33
C PRO A 15 13.53 -2.86 3.67
N THR A 16 13.20 -2.99 4.95
CA THR A 16 12.06 -3.79 5.39
C THR A 16 10.89 -2.84 5.49
N ILE A 17 9.90 -2.99 4.60
CA ILE A 17 8.62 -2.31 4.71
C ILE A 17 8.04 -2.70 6.07
N GLY A 18 7.87 -1.74 6.97
CA GLY A 18 7.30 -1.98 8.29
C GLY A 18 5.79 -2.24 8.21
N GLU A 19 5.21 -2.76 9.28
CA GLU A 19 3.78 -3.08 9.35
C GLU A 19 2.88 -1.85 9.08
N GLU A 20 3.31 -0.65 9.46
CA GLU A 20 2.59 0.59 9.16
C GLU A 20 2.56 0.88 7.66
N GLN A 21 3.72 0.86 6.99
CA GLN A 21 3.80 1.07 5.54
C GLN A 21 3.04 -0.03 4.80
N TYR A 22 3.06 -1.26 5.32
CA TYR A 22 2.29 -2.37 4.80
C TYR A 22 0.79 -2.06 4.81
N ALA A 23 0.25 -1.64 5.96
CA ALA A 23 -1.16 -1.33 6.11
C ALA A 23 -1.60 -0.21 5.17
N ILE A 24 -0.80 0.87 5.08
CA ILE A 24 -1.07 2.01 4.20
C ILE A 24 -1.14 1.58 2.73
N ILE A 25 -0.17 0.78 2.27
CA ILE A 25 -0.15 0.30 0.88
C ILE A 25 -1.37 -0.59 0.61
N GLU A 26 -1.66 -1.53 1.52
CA GLU A 26 -2.79 -2.45 1.34
C GLU A 26 -4.13 -1.71 1.28
N GLU A 27 -4.33 -0.73 2.17
CA GLU A 27 -5.54 0.11 2.18
C GLU A 27 -5.66 0.95 0.92
N ALA A 28 -4.58 1.59 0.47
CA ALA A 28 -4.56 2.37 -0.76
C ALA A 28 -4.93 1.50 -1.98
N LEU A 29 -4.36 0.29 -2.09
CA LEU A 29 -4.69 -0.62 -3.20
C LEU A 29 -6.14 -1.12 -3.15
N LYS A 30 -6.73 -1.30 -1.96
CA LYS A 30 -8.16 -1.62 -1.80
C LYS A 30 -9.08 -0.47 -2.22
N LEU A 31 -8.57 0.75 -2.26
CA LEU A 31 -9.27 1.94 -2.74
C LEU A 31 -9.04 2.21 -4.24
N ASP A 32 -8.46 1.25 -4.96
CA ASP A 32 -8.16 1.34 -6.40
C ASP A 32 -7.03 2.33 -6.74
N SER A 33 -6.22 2.73 -5.75
CA SER A 33 -5.03 3.54 -6.01
C SER A 33 -3.98 2.76 -6.79
N THR A 34 -3.15 3.48 -7.54
CA THR A 34 -1.98 2.92 -8.21
C THR A 34 -0.87 2.56 -7.20
N ILE A 35 0.07 1.71 -7.62
CA ILE A 35 1.23 1.35 -6.79
C ILE A 35 2.07 2.60 -6.45
N ASP A 36 2.19 3.55 -7.38
CA ASP A 36 2.95 4.78 -7.16
C ASP A 36 2.31 5.64 -6.06
N GLU A 37 1.00 5.87 -6.14
CA GLU A 37 0.25 6.58 -5.11
C GLU A 37 0.31 5.87 -3.76
N ALA A 38 0.17 4.54 -3.74
CA ALA A 38 0.29 3.75 -2.51
C ALA A 38 1.69 3.86 -1.89
N CYS A 39 2.75 3.85 -2.71
CA CYS A 39 4.13 4.06 -2.26
C CYS A 39 4.33 5.47 -1.70
N MET A 40 3.77 6.49 -2.38
CA MET A 40 3.81 7.88 -1.94
C MET A 40 3.13 8.07 -0.58
N LEU A 41 1.94 7.49 -0.40
CA LEU A 41 1.20 7.53 0.86
C LEU A 41 1.96 6.83 1.99
N ALA A 42 2.62 5.72 1.70
CA ALA A 42 3.42 4.96 2.67
C ALA A 42 4.82 5.53 2.90
N GLY A 43 5.21 6.61 2.21
CA GLY A 43 6.53 7.21 2.35
C GLY A 43 7.68 6.30 1.90
N ILE A 44 7.43 5.38 0.97
CA ILE A 44 8.45 4.47 0.42
C ILE A 44 8.69 4.73 -1.07
N SER A 45 9.89 4.39 -1.53
CA SER A 45 10.17 4.40 -2.97
C SER A 45 9.55 3.19 -3.68
N MET A 46 9.14 3.35 -4.94
CA MET A 46 8.74 2.22 -5.79
C MET A 46 9.82 1.12 -5.84
N SER A 47 11.09 1.52 -5.88
CA SER A 47 12.23 0.60 -5.86
C SER A 47 12.22 -0.28 -4.61
N SER A 48 11.91 0.29 -3.45
CA SER A 48 11.77 -0.45 -2.19
C SER A 48 10.57 -1.39 -2.22
N TYR A 49 9.44 -0.95 -2.78
CA TYR A 49 8.25 -1.78 -2.96
C TYR A 49 8.55 -3.04 -3.77
N TYR A 50 9.12 -2.90 -4.98
CA TYR A 50 9.40 -4.05 -5.83
C TYR A 50 10.49 -4.95 -5.24
N LYS A 51 11.56 -4.37 -4.67
CA LYS A 51 12.59 -5.18 -3.98
C LYS A 51 12.02 -5.98 -2.82
N HIS A 52 11.07 -5.41 -2.07
CA HIS A 52 10.43 -6.11 -0.97
C HIS A 52 9.45 -7.18 -1.48
N ARG A 53 8.66 -6.86 -2.51
CA ARG A 53 7.75 -7.78 -3.19
C ARG A 53 8.48 -9.01 -3.73
N ASP A 54 9.64 -8.83 -4.35
CA ASP A 54 10.42 -9.94 -4.94
C ASP A 54 11.01 -10.87 -3.87
N LYS A 55 11.32 -10.31 -2.69
CA LYS A 55 11.93 -11.05 -1.57
C LYS A 55 10.91 -11.65 -0.62
N ASN A 56 9.67 -11.16 -0.62
CA ASN A 56 8.63 -11.54 0.33
C ASN A 56 7.36 -11.97 -0.44
N PRO A 57 7.18 -13.28 -0.71
CA PRO A 57 6.04 -13.79 -1.47
C PRO A 57 4.70 -13.55 -0.77
N ASP A 58 4.67 -13.51 0.57
CA ASP A 58 3.45 -13.21 1.32
C ASP A 58 3.03 -11.75 1.15
N PHE A 59 4.00 -10.82 1.14
CA PHE A 59 3.77 -9.43 0.75
C PHE A 59 3.17 -9.35 -0.65
N ALA A 60 3.80 -9.98 -1.63
CA ALA A 60 3.32 -9.98 -3.00
C ALA A 60 1.87 -10.48 -3.12
N ARG A 61 1.57 -11.61 -2.46
CA ARG A 61 0.24 -12.22 -2.45
C ARG A 61 -0.80 -11.27 -1.87
N ARG A 62 -0.54 -10.63 -0.72
CA ARG A 62 -1.49 -9.71 -0.09
C ARG A 62 -1.74 -8.46 -0.94
N MET A 63 -0.70 -7.89 -1.56
CA MET A 63 -0.86 -6.76 -2.47
C MET A 63 -1.67 -7.13 -3.71
N ASP A 64 -1.45 -8.32 -4.28
CA ASP A 64 -2.23 -8.80 -5.42
C ASP A 64 -3.71 -9.04 -5.03
N ILE A 65 -3.99 -9.54 -3.82
CA ILE A 65 -5.35 -9.65 -3.27
C ILE A 65 -5.99 -8.26 -3.08
N ALA A 66 -5.25 -7.32 -2.49
CA ALA A 66 -5.72 -5.95 -2.26
C ALA A 66 -6.18 -5.29 -3.55
N ARG A 67 -5.41 -5.45 -4.64
CA ARG A 67 -5.76 -4.94 -5.97
C ARG A 67 -6.99 -5.59 -6.60
N GLN A 68 -7.33 -6.82 -6.20
CA GLN A 68 -8.56 -7.46 -6.66
C GLN A 68 -9.79 -7.00 -5.88
N TYR A 69 -9.60 -6.42 -4.70
CA TYR A 69 -10.68 -6.04 -3.80
C TYR A 69 -11.69 -5.06 -4.43
N PRO A 70 -11.30 -3.95 -5.10
CA PRO A 70 -12.27 -3.03 -5.73
C PRO A 70 -13.19 -3.76 -6.71
N LYS A 71 -12.63 -4.64 -7.54
CA LYS A 71 -13.36 -5.43 -8.52
C LYS A 71 -14.33 -6.41 -7.86
N LEU A 72 -13.93 -7.05 -6.76
CA LEU A 72 -14.79 -7.96 -6.00
C LEU A 72 -15.97 -7.21 -5.36
N VAL A 73 -15.70 -6.05 -4.76
CA VAL A 73 -16.74 -5.19 -4.18
C VAL A 73 -17.73 -4.72 -5.24
N ALA A 74 -17.24 -4.26 -6.39
CA ALA A 74 -18.10 -3.83 -7.50
C ALA A 74 -19.00 -4.98 -7.99
N ARG A 75 -18.45 -6.18 -8.17
CA ARG A 75 -19.23 -7.38 -8.56
C ARG A 75 -20.29 -7.73 -7.52
N ALA A 76 -19.93 -7.72 -6.25
CA ALA A 76 -20.86 -8.00 -5.15
C ALA A 76 -21.99 -6.97 -5.10
N ALA A 77 -21.69 -5.69 -5.34
CA ALA A 77 -22.69 -4.62 -5.39
C ALA A 77 -23.70 -4.85 -6.53
N VAL A 78 -23.23 -5.22 -7.73
CA VAL A 78 -24.11 -5.54 -8.87
C VAL A 78 -24.96 -6.78 -8.58
N GLN A 79 -24.35 -7.85 -8.04
CA GLN A 79 -25.06 -9.08 -7.71
C GLN A 79 -26.16 -8.86 -6.65
N ARG A 80 -25.92 -8.00 -5.65
CA ARG A 80 -26.94 -7.61 -4.67
C ARG A 80 -28.12 -6.91 -5.32
N ARG A 81 -27.89 -6.07 -6.33
CA ARG A 81 -28.96 -5.38 -7.08
C ARG A 81 -29.78 -6.34 -7.96
N ILE A 82 -29.17 -7.40 -8.52
CA ILE A 82 -29.88 -8.38 -9.37
C ILE A 82 -30.81 -9.29 -8.55
N ARG A 83 -30.50 -9.55 -7.28
CA ARG A 83 -31.28 -10.47 -6.42
C ARG A 83 -32.49 -9.82 -5.72
N GLN A 84 -32.70 -8.51 -5.91
CA GLN A 84 -33.85 -7.77 -5.40
C GLN A 84 -34.98 -7.79 -6.41
#